data_AF-A0A945CFN8-F1
#
_entry.id   AF-A0A945CFN8-F1
#
_cell.length_a   1.000
_cell.length_b   1.000
_cell.length_c   1.000
_cell.angle_alpha   90.00
_cell.angle_beta   90.00
_cell.angle_gamma   90.00
#
_symmetry.space_group_name_H-M   'P 1'
#
loop_
_entity.id
_entity.type
_entity.pdbx_description
1 polymer ?
#
loop_
_entity_poly.entity_id
_entity_poly.type
_entity_poly.pdbx_seq_one_letter_code
_entity_poly.pdbx_strand_id
1 'polypeptide(L)'
;MCYLGSNRVGETVTPVGIQAELYRANDIESADTVVLRLRSAEEVVIFFAVSHCTDQNIDPTFIIHAEKGILELGYGGGIRIQWKDGREERWEVEQKETRILEDVVEVVMGKRSQLACPLAVARAHALCVSGTFESSAIHEIPEGARAIDAANNGIAVRGMTEIVQRASQEAALFSELGVEWARSGDEIDLRGYGYFPTFRRRVGE
;
A
#
# COMPACT_ATOMS: atom_id res chain seq x y z
N MET A 1 -4.46 -3.08 3.61
CA MET A 1 -5.01 -2.50 2.37
C MET A 1 -6.21 -3.28 1.85
N CYS A 2 -6.07 -4.50 1.31
CA CYS A 2 -7.19 -5.27 0.74
C CYS A 2 -8.36 -5.53 1.70
N TYR A 3 -8.07 -5.69 2.99
CA TYR A 3 -9.08 -5.80 4.04
C TYR A 3 -10.02 -4.58 4.11
N LEU A 4 -9.50 -3.36 3.94
CA LEU A 4 -10.29 -2.12 4.03
C LEU A 4 -11.23 -1.94 2.84
N GLY A 5 -10.98 -2.62 1.71
CA GLY A 5 -11.88 -2.60 0.56
C GLY A 5 -13.08 -3.54 0.73
N SER A 6 -13.06 -4.45 1.72
CA SER A 6 -14.14 -5.42 1.93
C SER A 6 -15.33 -4.77 2.63
N ASN A 7 -16.54 -5.11 2.21
CA ASN A 7 -17.76 -4.76 2.94
C ASN A 7 -18.11 -5.74 4.07
N ARG A 8 -17.27 -6.76 4.30
CA ARG A 8 -17.43 -7.79 5.35
C ARG A 8 -16.22 -7.81 6.26
N VAL A 9 -16.47 -7.71 7.56
CA VAL A 9 -15.45 -7.82 8.61
C VAL A 9 -14.80 -9.19 8.55
N GLY A 10 -13.47 -9.22 8.60
CA GLY A 10 -12.68 -10.46 8.52
C GLY A 10 -12.40 -10.96 7.10
N GLU A 11 -12.85 -10.24 6.06
CA GLU A 11 -12.64 -10.60 4.66
C GLU A 11 -11.79 -9.54 3.94
N THR A 12 -11.32 -9.86 2.73
CA THR A 12 -10.56 -8.95 1.87
C THR A 12 -11.20 -8.92 0.50
N VAL A 13 -11.05 -7.81 -0.23
CA VAL A 13 -11.31 -7.84 -1.68
C VAL A 13 -10.38 -8.84 -2.37
N THR A 14 -10.82 -9.36 -3.50
CA THR A 14 -10.10 -10.34 -4.32
C THR A 14 -9.26 -9.61 -5.36
N PRO A 15 -7.92 -9.55 -5.24
CA PRO A 15 -7.08 -8.91 -6.25
C PRO A 15 -7.18 -9.63 -7.59
N VAL A 16 -7.42 -8.88 -8.67
CA VAL A 16 -7.49 -9.43 -10.04
C VAL A 16 -6.47 -8.83 -10.99
N GLY A 17 -5.94 -7.65 -10.68
CA GLY A 17 -4.85 -7.06 -11.45
C GLY A 17 -4.12 -5.98 -10.68
N ILE A 18 -2.84 -5.78 -10.99
CA ILE A 18 -2.01 -4.77 -10.36
C ILE A 18 -1.07 -4.15 -11.38
N GLN A 19 -0.82 -2.85 -11.22
CA GLN A 19 0.27 -2.15 -11.88
C GLN A 19 1.02 -1.37 -10.80
N ALA A 20 2.34 -1.45 -10.79
CA ALA A 20 3.20 -0.86 -9.79
C ALA A 20 4.46 -0.27 -10.42
N GLU A 21 5.09 0.64 -9.69
CA GLU A 21 6.39 1.19 -10.00
C GLU A 21 7.24 1.13 -8.75
N LEU A 22 8.47 0.66 -8.91
CA LEU A 22 9.39 0.35 -7.82
C LEU A 22 10.65 1.19 -7.99
N TYR A 23 11.00 1.94 -6.96
CA TYR A 23 12.15 2.83 -6.99
C TYR A 23 13.05 2.67 -5.76
N ARG A 24 14.32 2.98 -5.96
CA ARG A 24 15.34 2.95 -4.91
C ARG A 24 16.24 4.19 -4.96
N ALA A 25 16.39 4.86 -3.83
CA ALA A 25 17.38 5.94 -3.65
C ALA A 25 18.54 5.54 -2.72
N ASN A 26 18.29 4.66 -1.76
CA ASN A 26 19.30 4.12 -0.84
C ASN A 26 20.05 2.94 -1.46
N ASP A 27 21.25 2.66 -0.96
CA ASP A 27 22.02 1.47 -1.34
C ASP A 27 21.51 0.22 -0.60
N ILE A 28 20.33 -0.27 -1.01
CA ILE A 28 19.62 -1.43 -0.43
C ILE A 28 19.17 -2.39 -1.53
N GLU A 29 18.83 -3.64 -1.22
CA GLU A 29 18.44 -4.61 -2.26
C GLU A 29 17.02 -4.41 -2.83
N SER A 30 16.14 -3.76 -2.07
CA SER A 30 14.73 -3.60 -2.40
C SER A 30 14.37 -2.15 -2.77
N ALA A 31 13.10 -1.92 -3.13
CA ALA A 31 12.56 -0.58 -3.29
C ALA A 31 12.37 0.10 -1.92
N ASP A 32 12.74 1.38 -1.83
CA ASP A 32 12.41 2.27 -0.70
C ASP A 32 11.30 3.26 -1.05
N THR A 33 10.81 3.21 -2.29
CA THR A 33 9.70 4.01 -2.81
C THR A 33 8.84 3.15 -3.72
N VAL A 34 7.55 3.06 -3.44
CA VAL A 34 6.60 2.20 -4.17
C VAL A 34 5.32 2.98 -4.44
N VAL A 35 4.84 2.91 -5.67
CA VAL A 35 3.50 3.35 -6.06
C VAL A 35 2.80 2.24 -6.82
N LEU A 36 1.54 1.94 -6.48
CA LEU A 36 0.77 0.89 -7.13
C LEU A 36 -0.71 1.21 -7.19
N ARG A 37 -1.35 0.63 -8.21
CA ARG A 37 -2.79 0.61 -8.42
C ARG A 37 -3.22 -0.85 -8.56
N LEU A 38 -4.11 -1.28 -7.67
CA LEU A 38 -4.68 -2.62 -7.61
C LEU A 38 -6.16 -2.56 -7.99
N ARG A 39 -6.60 -3.48 -8.84
CA ARG A 39 -8.03 -3.74 -9.11
C ARG A 39 -8.46 -5.03 -8.45
N SER A 40 -9.69 -5.04 -7.98
CA SER A 40 -10.32 -6.21 -7.38
C SER A 40 -11.51 -6.73 -8.20
N ALA A 41 -11.94 -7.97 -7.93
CA ALA A 41 -13.12 -8.56 -8.53
C ALA A 41 -14.42 -7.85 -8.11
N GLU A 42 -14.39 -7.23 -6.94
CA GLU A 42 -15.48 -6.46 -6.33
C GLU A 42 -15.54 -5.01 -6.87
N GLU A 43 -14.82 -4.71 -7.95
CA GLU A 43 -14.74 -3.38 -8.59
C GLU A 43 -14.21 -2.26 -7.68
N VAL A 44 -13.59 -2.63 -6.56
CA VAL A 44 -12.85 -1.71 -5.69
C VAL A 44 -11.44 -1.52 -6.24
N VAL A 45 -11.04 -0.26 -6.38
CA VAL A 45 -9.66 0.14 -6.70
C VAL A 45 -8.94 0.47 -5.41
N ILE A 46 -7.74 -0.08 -5.23
CA ILE A 46 -6.84 0.27 -4.12
C ILE A 46 -5.63 0.95 -4.74
N PHE A 47 -5.38 2.20 -4.34
CA PHE A 47 -4.18 2.94 -4.69
C PHE A 47 -3.27 3.08 -3.47
N PHE A 48 -1.97 2.94 -3.66
CA PHE A 48 -0.99 3.05 -2.60
C PHE A 48 0.28 3.70 -3.12
N ALA A 49 0.74 4.75 -2.44
CA ALA A 49 2.01 5.42 -2.71
C ALA A 49 2.73 5.65 -1.38
N VAL A 50 3.99 5.26 -1.31
CA VAL A 50 4.83 5.42 -0.11
C VAL A 50 6.28 5.64 -0.51
N SER A 51 7.00 6.39 0.30
CA SER A 51 8.46 6.51 0.19
C SER A 51 9.09 6.62 1.57
N HIS A 52 10.23 5.97 1.76
CA HIS A 52 11.13 6.21 2.89
C HIS A 52 12.14 7.33 2.62
N CYS A 53 12.06 7.96 1.44
CA CYS A 53 12.96 9.02 0.99
C CYS A 53 12.21 10.35 0.79
N THR A 54 11.21 10.62 1.62
CA THR A 54 10.46 11.88 1.57
C THR A 54 11.26 13.04 2.15
N ASP A 55 11.06 14.25 1.61
CA ASP A 55 11.65 15.47 2.16
C ASP A 55 10.95 15.97 3.44
N GLN A 56 9.78 15.41 3.75
CA GLN A 56 9.06 15.61 5.01
C GLN A 56 8.57 14.27 5.56
N ASN A 57 8.65 14.09 6.88
CA ASN A 57 8.08 12.93 7.54
C ASN A 57 6.58 13.13 7.75
N ILE A 58 5.77 12.36 7.03
CA ILE A 58 4.30 12.39 7.11
C ILE A 58 3.82 10.98 7.41
N ASP A 59 3.03 10.85 8.47
CA ASP A 59 2.46 9.57 8.86
C ASP A 59 1.48 9.03 7.79
N PRO A 60 1.41 7.69 7.62
CA PRO A 60 0.46 7.09 6.70
C PRO A 60 -0.99 7.51 6.98
N THR A 61 -1.75 7.73 5.92
CA THR A 61 -3.19 8.01 6.02
C THR A 61 -3.92 7.09 5.05
N PHE A 62 -4.98 6.43 5.52
CA PHE A 62 -5.87 5.67 4.65
C PHE A 62 -7.06 6.55 4.28
N ILE A 63 -7.38 6.61 2.99
CA ILE A 63 -8.51 7.37 2.47
C ILE A 63 -9.46 6.39 1.78
N ILE A 64 -10.72 6.38 2.20
CA ILE A 64 -11.77 5.55 1.60
C ILE A 64 -12.79 6.48 0.94
N HIS A 65 -12.82 6.44 -0.39
CA HIS A 65 -13.84 7.12 -1.19
C HIS A 65 -15.05 6.20 -1.32
N ALA A 66 -16.18 6.61 -0.76
CA ALA A 66 -17.44 5.88 -0.81
C ALA A 66 -18.55 6.72 -1.46
N GLU A 67 -19.65 6.09 -1.81
CA GLU A 67 -20.79 6.75 -2.47
C GLU A 67 -21.35 7.92 -1.66
N LYS A 68 -21.27 7.85 -0.32
CA LYS A 68 -21.88 8.82 0.61
C LYS A 68 -20.88 9.84 1.18
N GLY A 69 -19.59 9.66 0.98
CA GLY A 69 -18.58 10.50 1.61
C GLY A 69 -17.16 9.95 1.49
N ILE A 70 -16.23 10.66 2.12
CA ILE A 70 -14.81 10.31 2.18
C ILE A 70 -14.46 10.09 3.65
N LEU A 71 -13.82 8.98 3.95
CA LEU A 71 -13.31 8.63 5.27
C LEU A 71 -11.78 8.70 5.24
N GLU A 72 -11.19 9.46 6.15
CA GLU A 72 -9.74 9.49 6.41
C GLU A 72 -9.46 8.81 7.75
N LEU A 73 -8.52 7.87 7.75
CA LEU A 73 -8.01 7.20 8.94
C LEU A 73 -6.51 7.52 9.04
N GLY A 74 -6.15 8.37 9.99
CA GLY A 74 -4.75 8.70 10.27
C GLY A 74 -4.05 7.60 11.06
N TYR A 75 -2.74 7.45 10.85
CA TYR A 75 -1.92 6.46 11.57
C TYR A 75 -1.99 6.62 13.10
N GLY A 76 -2.20 7.83 13.61
CA GLY A 76 -2.35 8.11 15.05
C GLY A 76 -3.70 7.74 15.67
N GLY A 77 -4.66 7.21 14.89
CA GLY A 77 -5.99 6.84 15.39
C GLY A 77 -7.09 7.89 15.19
N GLY A 78 -6.74 9.06 14.63
CA GLY A 78 -7.70 10.07 14.22
C GLY A 78 -8.54 9.59 13.03
N ILE A 79 -9.86 9.75 13.13
CA ILE A 79 -10.83 9.38 12.11
C ILE A 79 -11.62 10.62 11.71
N ARG A 80 -11.69 10.92 10.42
CA ARG A 80 -12.49 12.01 9.86
C ARG A 80 -13.41 11.48 8.77
N ILE A 81 -14.70 11.80 8.83
CA ILE A 81 -15.65 11.51 7.76
C ILE A 81 -16.19 12.83 7.23
N GLN A 82 -16.05 13.03 5.92
CA GLN A 82 -16.69 14.12 5.18
C GLN A 82 -17.84 13.54 4.36
N TRP A 83 -19.07 13.85 4.74
CA TRP A 83 -20.26 13.40 4.04
C TRP A 83 -20.56 14.30 2.84
N LYS A 84 -21.16 13.72 1.79
CA LYS A 84 -21.59 14.49 0.61
C LYS A 84 -22.69 15.51 0.91
N ASP A 85 -23.43 15.34 2.01
CA ASP A 85 -24.46 16.29 2.46
C ASP A 85 -23.88 17.47 3.27
N GLY A 86 -22.55 17.57 3.35
CA GLY A 86 -21.84 18.66 4.03
C GLY A 86 -21.61 18.42 5.53
N ARG A 87 -22.12 17.32 6.11
CA ARG A 87 -21.78 16.95 7.49
C ARG A 87 -20.32 16.51 7.57
N GLU A 88 -19.70 16.80 8.72
CA GLU A 88 -18.38 16.28 9.07
C GLU A 88 -18.46 15.61 10.45
N GLU A 89 -17.85 14.45 10.57
CA GLU A 89 -17.72 13.74 11.84
C GLU A 89 -16.24 13.43 12.12
N ARG A 90 -15.86 13.52 13.39
CA ARG A 90 -14.48 13.28 13.84
C ARG A 90 -14.49 12.42 15.09
N TRP A 91 -13.59 11.45 15.13
CA TRP A 91 -13.33 10.63 16.30
C TRP A 91 -11.84 10.50 16.52
N GLU A 92 -11.46 10.31 17.77
CA GLU A 92 -10.14 9.86 18.16
C GLU A 92 -10.30 8.46 18.75
N VAL A 93 -9.62 7.48 18.17
CA VAL A 93 -9.61 6.12 18.70
C VAL A 93 -8.25 5.87 19.30
N GLU A 94 -8.23 5.50 20.58
CA GLU A 94 -7.02 5.07 21.24
C GLU A 94 -6.45 3.84 20.51
N GLN A 95 -5.29 4.01 19.91
CA GLN A 95 -4.58 2.90 19.28
C GLN A 95 -4.08 1.97 20.37
N LYS A 96 -4.74 0.83 20.52
CA LYS A 96 -4.20 -0.26 21.33
C LYS A 96 -3.05 -0.90 20.58
N GLU A 97 -1.95 -1.14 21.27
CA GLU A 97 -0.86 -1.97 20.72
C GLU A 97 -1.46 -3.27 20.18
N THR A 98 -1.11 -3.60 18.93
CA THR A 98 -1.57 -4.83 18.33
C THR A 98 -0.86 -5.99 19.02
N ARG A 99 -1.57 -6.70 19.89
CA ARG A 99 -1.02 -7.82 20.64
C ARG A 99 -1.09 -9.11 19.82
N ILE A 100 -0.33 -9.15 18.73
CA ILE A 100 -0.35 -10.24 17.73
C ILE A 100 -0.12 -11.61 18.40
N LEU A 101 0.83 -11.69 19.33
CA LEU A 101 1.11 -12.92 20.06
C LEU A 101 -0.04 -13.31 21.00
N GLU A 102 -0.69 -12.34 21.64
CA GLU A 102 -1.85 -12.63 22.49
C GLU A 102 -3.03 -13.14 21.67
N ASP A 103 -3.26 -12.58 20.47
CA ASP A 103 -4.30 -13.08 19.54
C ASP A 103 -4.08 -14.56 19.20
N VAL A 104 -2.84 -14.96 18.94
CA VAL A 104 -2.48 -16.37 18.70
C VAL A 104 -2.73 -17.22 19.95
N VAL A 105 -2.26 -16.77 21.12
CA VAL A 105 -2.45 -17.50 22.39
C VAL A 105 -3.93 -17.66 22.71
N GLU A 106 -4.75 -16.63 22.53
CA GLU A 106 -6.19 -16.67 22.80
C GLU A 106 -6.93 -17.67 21.91
N VAL A 107 -6.56 -17.76 20.63
CA VAL A 107 -7.12 -18.76 19.71
C VAL A 107 -6.70 -20.18 20.11
N VAL A 108 -5.41 -20.39 20.41
CA VAL A 108 -4.91 -21.71 20.86
C VAL A 108 -5.57 -22.16 22.16
N MET A 109 -5.82 -21.24 23.07
CA MET A 109 -6.50 -21.50 24.35
C MET A 109 -8.03 -21.61 24.22
N GLY A 110 -8.60 -21.49 23.01
CA GLY A 110 -10.04 -21.56 22.76
C GLY A 110 -10.85 -20.36 23.29
N LYS A 111 -10.18 -19.26 23.67
CA LYS A 111 -10.84 -18.02 24.11
C LYS A 111 -11.39 -17.20 22.95
N ARG A 112 -10.86 -17.44 21.74
CA ARG A 112 -11.30 -16.82 20.49
C ARG A 112 -11.45 -17.88 19.41
N SER A 113 -12.45 -17.72 18.54
CA SER A 113 -12.74 -18.70 17.48
C SER A 113 -11.85 -18.58 16.25
N GLN A 114 -11.19 -17.44 16.04
CA GLN A 114 -10.33 -17.17 14.89
C GLN A 114 -9.32 -16.05 15.16
N LEU A 115 -8.20 -16.08 14.44
CA LEU A 115 -7.17 -15.03 14.45
C LEU A 115 -7.74 -13.70 13.93
N ALA A 116 -7.17 -12.58 14.38
CA ALA A 116 -7.45 -11.25 13.83
C ALA A 116 -7.03 -11.12 12.35
N CYS A 117 -5.97 -11.83 11.94
CA CYS A 117 -5.53 -11.95 10.56
C CYS A 117 -5.32 -13.42 10.18
N PRO A 118 -6.38 -14.15 9.78
CA PRO A 118 -6.25 -15.51 9.29
C PRO A 118 -5.43 -15.58 7.99
N LEU A 119 -4.86 -16.76 7.68
CA LEU A 119 -4.07 -16.95 6.45
C LEU A 119 -4.82 -16.55 5.17
N ALA A 120 -6.14 -16.74 5.13
CA ALA A 120 -6.97 -16.32 4.00
C ALA A 120 -6.91 -14.80 3.76
N VAL A 121 -6.88 -13.99 4.81
CA VAL A 121 -6.74 -12.52 4.75
C VAL A 121 -5.31 -12.15 4.34
N ALA A 122 -4.30 -12.78 4.94
CA ALA A 122 -2.90 -12.53 4.62
C ALA A 122 -2.54 -12.89 3.16
N ARG A 123 -3.22 -13.89 2.58
CA ARG A 123 -3.01 -14.34 1.20
C ARG A 123 -3.20 -13.21 0.18
N ALA A 124 -4.22 -12.36 0.36
CA ALA A 124 -4.47 -11.24 -0.54
C ALA A 124 -3.29 -10.25 -0.54
N HIS A 125 -2.72 -9.97 0.63
CA HIS A 125 -1.55 -9.11 0.75
C HIS A 125 -0.31 -9.72 0.09
N ALA A 126 -0.02 -11.00 0.37
CA ALA A 126 1.10 -11.71 -0.24
C ALA A 126 1.00 -11.74 -1.79
N LEU A 127 -0.22 -11.92 -2.31
CA LEU A 127 -0.50 -11.86 -3.75
C LEU A 127 -0.22 -10.45 -4.32
N CYS A 128 -0.63 -9.39 -3.62
CA CYS A 128 -0.33 -8.01 -4.03
C CYS A 128 1.18 -7.78 -4.09
N VAL A 129 1.93 -8.18 -3.06
CA VAL A 129 3.40 -8.04 -3.03
C VAL A 129 4.05 -8.77 -4.21
N SER A 130 3.62 -10.01 -4.48
CA SER A 130 4.13 -10.81 -5.61
C SER A 130 3.88 -10.10 -6.94
N GLY A 131 2.65 -9.60 -7.15
CA GLY A 131 2.30 -8.85 -8.34
C GLY A 131 3.04 -7.51 -8.47
N THR A 132 3.29 -6.80 -7.37
CA THR A 132 4.08 -5.57 -7.36
C THR A 132 5.48 -5.81 -7.92
N PHE A 133 6.19 -6.83 -7.42
CA PHE A 133 7.55 -7.15 -7.87
C PHE A 133 7.62 -7.81 -9.26
N GLU A 134 6.51 -8.35 -9.77
CA GLU A 134 6.42 -8.75 -11.18
C GLU A 134 6.11 -7.58 -12.12
N SER A 135 5.35 -6.59 -11.63
CA SER A 135 4.93 -5.44 -12.42
C SER A 135 6.10 -4.56 -12.83
N SER A 136 7.13 -4.43 -12.00
CA SER A 136 8.25 -3.54 -12.33
C SER A 136 9.57 -4.05 -11.76
N ALA A 137 10.66 -3.77 -12.48
CA ALA A 137 11.98 -3.87 -11.90
C ALA A 137 12.19 -2.70 -10.93
N ILE A 138 13.11 -2.84 -9.97
CA ILE A 138 13.46 -1.72 -9.10
C ILE A 138 14.34 -0.76 -9.91
N HIS A 139 13.89 0.48 -10.07
CA HIS A 139 14.59 1.52 -10.79
C HIS A 139 15.32 2.46 -9.82
N GLU A 140 16.59 2.74 -10.09
CA GLU A 140 17.33 3.70 -9.28
C GLU A 140 16.89 5.14 -9.59
N ILE A 141 16.59 5.89 -8.54
CA ILE A 141 16.31 7.32 -8.64
C ILE A 141 17.63 8.04 -8.95
N PRO A 142 17.72 8.93 -9.95
CA PRO A 142 18.99 9.59 -10.30
C PRO A 142 19.61 10.34 -9.11
N GLU A 143 20.94 10.31 -8.98
CA GLU A 143 21.66 11.06 -7.93
C GLU A 143 21.31 12.55 -7.92
N GLY A 144 21.08 13.13 -9.11
CA GLY A 144 20.66 14.51 -9.29
C GLY A 144 19.24 14.83 -8.78
N ALA A 145 18.46 13.84 -8.33
CA ALA A 145 17.20 14.04 -7.61
C ALA A 145 17.32 13.80 -6.11
N ARG A 146 18.42 13.16 -5.66
CA ARG A 146 18.69 12.83 -4.25
C ARG A 146 19.24 14.05 -3.49
N ALA A 147 18.96 14.09 -2.19
CA ALA A 147 19.43 15.07 -1.23
C ALA A 147 19.71 14.37 0.11
N ILE A 148 20.47 15.01 0.99
CA ILE A 148 20.66 14.53 2.36
C ILE A 148 19.50 15.07 3.20
N ASP A 149 18.81 14.17 3.90
CA ASP A 149 17.82 14.51 4.91
C ASP A 149 18.54 15.12 6.13
N ALA A 150 18.22 16.38 6.43
CA ALA A 150 18.83 17.11 7.54
C ALA A 150 18.46 16.56 8.93
N ALA A 151 17.35 15.82 9.06
CA ALA A 151 16.85 15.34 10.34
C ALA A 151 17.53 14.04 10.79
N ASN A 152 17.83 13.13 9.87
CA ASN A 152 18.37 11.80 10.18
C ASN A 152 19.66 11.45 9.42
N ASN A 153 20.17 12.37 8.60
CA ASN A 153 21.37 12.18 7.76
C ASN A 153 21.23 11.03 6.74
N GLY A 154 20.00 10.64 6.39
CA GLY A 154 19.64 9.68 5.36
C GLY A 154 19.47 10.32 3.98
N ILE A 155 19.05 9.52 3.00
CA ILE A 155 18.78 10.01 1.64
C ILE A 155 17.30 10.41 1.51
N ALA A 156 17.06 11.66 1.14
CA ALA A 156 15.76 12.16 0.69
C ALA A 156 15.77 12.39 -0.82
N VAL A 157 14.60 12.42 -1.44
CA VAL A 157 14.42 12.78 -2.85
C VAL A 157 13.65 14.09 -2.93
N ARG A 158 14.18 15.06 -3.69
CA ARG A 158 13.58 16.40 -3.78
C ARG A 158 12.17 16.34 -4.34
N GLY A 159 11.21 16.89 -3.59
CA GLY A 159 9.80 16.93 -3.96
C GLY A 159 9.06 15.60 -3.81
N MET A 160 9.67 14.58 -3.20
CA MET A 160 9.06 13.26 -3.03
C MET A 160 7.78 13.32 -2.20
N THR A 161 7.72 14.15 -1.16
CA THR A 161 6.49 14.35 -0.38
C THR A 161 5.34 14.82 -1.26
N GLU A 162 5.56 15.83 -2.11
CA GLU A 162 4.54 16.35 -3.02
C GLU A 162 4.13 15.30 -4.06
N ILE A 163 5.10 14.58 -4.64
CA ILE A 163 4.83 13.52 -5.62
C ILE A 163 3.93 12.43 -5.01
N VAL A 164 4.25 11.94 -3.80
CA VAL A 164 3.44 10.91 -3.10
C VAL A 164 2.04 11.42 -2.79
N GLN A 165 1.92 12.67 -2.30
CA GLN A 165 0.62 13.25 -1.98
C GLN A 165 -0.25 13.45 -3.22
N ARG A 166 0.32 13.97 -4.32
CA ARG A 166 -0.38 14.12 -5.59
C ARG A 166 -0.80 12.77 -6.17
N ALA A 167 0.09 11.78 -6.14
CA ALA A 167 -0.21 10.42 -6.58
C ALA A 167 -1.41 9.85 -5.81
N SER A 168 -1.44 10.03 -4.48
CA SER A 168 -2.56 9.60 -3.65
C SER A 168 -3.87 10.34 -3.99
N GLN A 169 -3.83 11.66 -4.17
CA GLN A 169 -5.01 12.49 -4.49
C GLN A 169 -5.58 12.19 -5.87
N GLU A 170 -4.72 12.01 -6.87
CA GLU A 170 -5.09 11.75 -8.27
C GLU A 170 -5.27 10.24 -8.55
N ALA A 171 -4.96 9.38 -7.57
CA ALA A 171 -4.85 7.93 -7.71
C ALA A 171 -3.98 7.53 -8.93
N ALA A 172 -2.91 8.27 -9.18
CA ALA A 172 -2.07 8.21 -10.38
C ALA A 172 -0.64 7.75 -10.06
N LEU A 173 -0.10 6.85 -10.87
CA LEU A 173 1.29 6.39 -10.79
C LEU A 173 2.26 7.55 -11.08
N PHE A 174 3.52 7.46 -10.65
CA PHE A 174 4.46 8.57 -10.84
C PHE A 174 4.76 8.84 -12.32
N SER A 175 4.75 7.79 -13.16
CA SER A 175 4.88 7.97 -14.61
C SER A 175 3.69 8.71 -15.23
N GLU A 176 2.48 8.53 -14.68
CA GLU A 176 1.27 9.23 -15.12
C GLU A 176 1.26 10.71 -14.67
N LEU A 177 1.96 11.03 -13.58
CA LEU A 177 2.15 12.41 -13.09
C LEU A 177 3.23 13.20 -13.85
N GLY A 178 3.94 12.56 -14.79
CA GLY A 178 5.02 13.20 -15.55
C GLY A 178 6.33 13.37 -14.79
N VAL A 179 6.59 12.56 -13.76
CA VAL A 179 7.88 12.56 -13.04
C VAL A 179 8.97 12.05 -13.99
N GLU A 180 10.02 12.84 -14.22
CA GLU A 180 11.01 12.59 -15.28
C GLU A 180 11.73 11.24 -15.18
N TRP A 181 12.06 10.81 -13.96
CA TRP A 181 12.75 9.56 -13.70
C TRP A 181 11.81 8.36 -13.50
N ALA A 182 10.48 8.59 -13.49
CA ALA A 182 9.53 7.52 -13.29
C ALA A 182 9.52 6.55 -14.48
N ARG A 183 9.17 5.29 -14.19
CA ARG A 183 9.06 4.21 -15.16
C ARG A 183 7.79 3.46 -14.86
N SER A 184 6.91 3.40 -15.86
CA SER A 184 5.68 2.61 -15.76
C SER A 184 6.03 1.13 -15.66
N GLY A 185 5.37 0.42 -14.75
CA GLY A 185 5.40 -1.04 -14.72
C GLY A 185 4.37 -1.66 -15.65
N ASP A 186 4.52 -2.95 -15.86
CA ASP A 186 3.59 -3.81 -16.58
C ASP A 186 2.33 -4.07 -15.77
N GLU A 187 1.21 -4.24 -16.45
CA GLU A 187 -0.03 -4.65 -15.84
C GLU A 187 -0.06 -6.17 -15.64
N ILE A 188 -0.09 -6.62 -14.38
CA ILE A 188 -0.06 -8.04 -14.02
C ILE A 188 -1.47 -8.55 -13.74
N ASP A 189 -1.86 -9.62 -14.42
CA ASP A 189 -3.09 -10.36 -14.14
C ASP A 189 -2.87 -11.29 -12.94
N LEU A 190 -3.68 -11.11 -11.89
CA LEU A 190 -3.59 -11.89 -10.65
C LEU A 190 -4.59 -13.07 -10.62
N ARG A 191 -5.42 -13.23 -11.65
CA ARG A 191 -6.37 -14.34 -11.73
C ARG A 191 -5.63 -15.65 -11.96
N GLY A 192 -5.91 -16.64 -11.13
CA GLY A 192 -5.25 -17.95 -11.21
C GLY A 192 -3.76 -17.92 -10.83
N TYR A 193 -3.29 -16.86 -10.16
CA TYR A 193 -1.92 -16.74 -9.70
C TYR A 193 -1.56 -17.89 -8.75
N GLY A 194 -0.56 -18.67 -9.13
CA GLY A 194 -0.17 -19.90 -8.42
C GLY A 194 1.33 -20.05 -8.15
N TYR A 195 2.18 -19.16 -8.68
CA TYR A 195 3.63 -19.25 -8.53
C TYR A 195 4.28 -17.87 -8.74
N PHE A 196 5.28 -17.55 -7.91
CA PHE A 196 6.11 -16.35 -8.04
C PHE A 196 7.58 -16.73 -8.30
N PRO A 197 8.27 -16.07 -9.25
CA PRO A 197 7.69 -15.20 -10.28
C PRO A 197 7.04 -16.04 -11.39
N THR A 198 5.91 -15.58 -11.94
CA THR A 198 5.11 -16.32 -12.93
C THR A 198 5.90 -16.72 -14.20
N PHE A 199 6.88 -15.91 -14.59
CA PHE A 199 7.74 -16.16 -15.76
C PHE A 199 8.81 -17.23 -15.53
N ARG A 200 9.07 -17.69 -14.29
CA ARG A 200 9.99 -18.80 -13.98
C ARG A 200 9.27 -20.08 -13.57
N ARG A 201 8.26 -20.49 -14.33
CA ARG A 201 7.43 -21.67 -14.02
C ARG A 201 8.19 -23.02 -14.03
N ARG A 202 9.43 -23.07 -14.52
CA ARG A 202 10.30 -24.26 -14.55
C ARG A 202 11.53 -24.07 -13.66
N VAL A 203 11.39 -24.32 -12.36
CA VAL A 203 12.52 -24.49 -11.45
C VAL A 203 12.42 -25.90 -10.88
N GLY A 204 13.30 -26.80 -11.32
CA GLY A 204 13.33 -28.20 -10.85
C GLY A 204 12.82 -29.26 -11.82
N GLU A 205 12.71 -28.97 -13.12
CA GLU A 205 12.67 -29.99 -14.19
C GLU A 205 14.08 -30.37 -14.65
#